data_AF-A0A2S1KV60-F1
#
_entry.id   AF-A0A2S1KV60-F1
#
_cell.length_a   1.000
_cell.length_b   1.000
_cell.length_c   1.000
_cell.angle_alpha   90.00
_cell.angle_beta   90.00
_cell.angle_gamma   90.00
#
_symmetry.space_group_name_H-M   'P 1'
#
loop_
_entity.id
_entity.type
_entity.pdbx_description
1 polymer ?
#
loop_
_entity_poly.entity_id
_entity_poly.type
_entity_poly.pdbx_seq_one_letter_code
_entity_poly.pdbx_strand_id
1 'polypeptide(L)'
;MVKGSSDDLSFKVIYTKNAPTVTTETKTVNENIDYVFANGDKAADSHTAAVKFTRQVSTDAVTGEKTYGDWSADQSFDAVKSPNIKGYTLIKLKLISKWSRDLLMTYHSR
;
A
#
# COMPACT_ATOMS: atom_id res chain seq x y z
N MET A 1 -53.31 41.15 42.34
CA MET A 1 -53.29 40.08 41.32
C MET A 1 -52.16 40.41 40.36
N VAL A 2 -51.05 39.66 40.40
CA VAL A 2 -49.99 39.80 39.39
C VAL A 2 -50.44 38.99 38.18
N LYS A 3 -50.90 39.65 37.12
CA LYS A 3 -51.06 39.02 35.81
C LYS A 3 -49.69 39.06 35.12
N GLY A 4 -48.88 38.02 35.33
CA GLY A 4 -47.70 37.79 34.52
C GLY A 4 -48.08 36.92 33.34
N SER A 5 -48.10 37.47 32.13
CA SER A 5 -48.00 36.64 30.93
C SER A 5 -46.59 36.07 30.95
N SER A 6 -46.45 34.79 31.27
CA SER A 6 -45.20 34.08 30.97
C SER A 6 -45.24 33.80 29.48
N ASP A 7 -44.75 34.75 28.70
CA ASP A 7 -44.54 34.50 27.28
C ASP A 7 -43.40 33.50 27.19
N ASP A 8 -43.72 32.24 26.89
CA ASP A 8 -42.72 31.19 26.74
C ASP A 8 -41.73 31.60 25.66
N LEU A 9 -40.48 31.79 26.05
CA LEU A 9 -39.40 32.09 25.12
C LEU A 9 -38.98 30.79 24.45
N SER A 10 -39.22 30.70 23.14
CA SER A 10 -38.69 29.61 22.31
C SER A 10 -37.53 30.12 21.46
N PHE A 11 -36.42 29.37 21.48
CA PHE A 11 -35.27 29.62 20.61
C PHE A 11 -35.04 28.39 19.74
N LYS A 12 -34.69 28.62 18.48
CA LYS A 12 -34.32 27.56 17.54
C LYS A 12 -32.80 27.46 17.49
N VAL A 13 -32.26 26.31 17.89
CA VAL A 13 -30.84 25.97 17.71
C VAL A 13 -30.71 25.15 16.43
N ILE A 14 -29.82 25.58 15.53
CA ILE A 14 -29.51 24.86 14.28
C ILE A 14 -28.14 24.23 14.44
N TYR A 15 -28.05 22.92 14.25
CA TYR A 15 -26.79 22.18 14.19
C TYR A 15 -26.46 21.85 12.74
N THR A 16 -25.24 22.14 12.31
CA THR A 16 -24.70 21.72 11.01
C THR A 16 -23.63 20.65 11.22
N LYS A 17 -23.64 19.59 10.40
CA LYS A 17 -22.60 18.55 10.46
C LYS A 17 -21.26 19.15 10.03
N ASN A 18 -20.23 18.92 10.84
CA ASN A 18 -18.85 19.30 10.49
C ASN A 18 -18.38 18.52 9.25
N ALA A 19 -17.61 19.18 8.39
CA ALA A 19 -16.99 18.51 7.23
C ALA A 19 -16.03 17.41 7.71
N PRO A 20 -15.99 16.24 7.03
CA PRO A 20 -15.02 15.20 7.36
C PRO A 20 -13.60 15.64 6.97
N THR A 21 -12.61 15.06 7.63
CA THR A 21 -11.21 15.17 7.20
C THR A 21 -10.92 14.06 6.19
N VAL A 22 -10.35 14.39 5.03
CA VAL A 22 -9.97 13.41 4.00
C VAL A 22 -8.45 13.33 3.91
N THR A 23 -7.92 12.10 3.99
CA THR A 23 -6.49 11.82 3.84
C THR A 23 -6.27 10.70 2.84
N THR A 24 -5.03 10.54 2.36
CA THR A 24 -4.64 9.44 1.49
C THR A 24 -3.80 8.43 2.26
N GLU A 25 -4.25 7.17 2.30
CA GLU A 25 -3.45 6.04 2.77
C GLU A 25 -2.64 5.49 1.59
N THR A 26 -1.38 5.13 1.84
CA THR A 26 -0.47 4.55 0.84
C THR A 26 0.10 3.22 1.34
N LYS A 27 0.12 2.21 0.48
CA LYS A 27 0.83 0.94 0.68
C LYS A 27 1.81 0.73 -0.46
N THR A 28 3.03 0.35 -0.12
CA THR A 28 4.08 0.04 -1.10
C THR A 28 4.32 -1.46 -1.12
N VAL A 29 4.35 -2.05 -2.32
CA VAL A 29 4.80 -3.42 -2.54
C VAL A 29 6.14 -3.35 -3.26
N ASN A 30 7.14 -4.08 -2.77
CA ASN A 30 8.48 -4.11 -3.34
C ASN A 30 8.74 -5.44 -4.06
N GLU A 31 9.55 -5.39 -5.11
CA GLU A 31 10.17 -6.53 -5.77
C GLU A 31 11.68 -6.44 -5.53
N ASN A 32 12.27 -7.51 -5.00
CA ASN A 32 13.72 -7.65 -4.86
C ASN A 32 14.18 -8.96 -5.48
N ILE A 33 15.13 -8.88 -6.40
CA ILE A 33 15.72 -10.03 -7.09
C ILE A 33 17.22 -10.02 -6.81
N ASP A 34 17.65 -10.98 -5.99
CA ASP A 34 19.06 -11.19 -5.70
C ASP A 34 19.61 -12.28 -6.64
N TYR A 35 20.68 -11.94 -7.35
CA TYR A 35 21.38 -12.89 -8.22
C TYR A 35 22.55 -13.50 -7.46
N VAL A 36 22.46 -14.79 -7.16
CA VAL A 36 23.47 -15.52 -6.38
C VAL A 36 23.95 -16.78 -7.08
N PHE A 37 25.22 -17.13 -6.87
CA PHE A 37 25.75 -18.43 -7.22
C PHE A 37 25.22 -19.49 -6.23
N ALA A 38 25.35 -20.77 -6.58
CA ALA A 38 24.90 -21.87 -5.73
C ALA A 38 25.55 -21.89 -4.32
N ASN A 39 26.75 -21.34 -4.19
CA ASN A 39 27.44 -21.17 -2.90
C ASN A 39 26.93 -19.98 -2.07
N GLY A 40 25.96 -19.21 -2.58
CA GLY A 40 25.38 -18.03 -1.94
C GLY A 40 26.08 -16.71 -2.25
N ASP A 41 27.20 -16.73 -2.98
CA ASP A 41 27.92 -15.51 -3.33
C ASP A 41 27.15 -14.66 -4.34
N LYS A 42 27.29 -13.33 -4.23
CA LYS A 42 26.70 -12.38 -5.17
C LYS A 42 27.24 -12.62 -6.57
N ALA A 43 26.33 -12.90 -7.51
CA ALA A 43 26.64 -13.17 -8.90
C ALA A 43 26.49 -11.92 -9.79
N ALA A 44 25.58 -11.03 -9.45
CA ALA A 44 25.39 -9.73 -10.10
C ALA A 44 24.69 -8.74 -9.15
N ASP A 45 24.57 -7.48 -9.56
CA ASP A 45 23.78 -6.48 -8.83
C ASP A 45 22.31 -6.86 -8.77
N SER A 46 21.70 -6.70 -7.59
CA SER A 46 20.30 -6.99 -7.38
C SER A 46 19.41 -6.02 -8.14
N HIS A 47 18.21 -6.48 -8.49
CA HIS A 47 17.16 -5.63 -9.03
C HIS A 47 16.14 -5.30 -7.95
N THR A 48 15.81 -4.02 -7.82
CA THR A 48 14.76 -3.54 -6.92
C THR A 48 13.73 -2.72 -7.69
N ALA A 49 12.46 -2.97 -7.40
CA ALA A 49 11.35 -2.18 -7.90
C ALA A 49 10.27 -2.01 -6.83
N ALA A 50 9.39 -1.02 -7.00
CA ALA A 50 8.28 -0.79 -6.09
C ALA A 50 7.04 -0.29 -6.83
N VAL A 51 5.87 -0.79 -6.44
CA VAL A 51 4.56 -0.27 -6.86
C VAL A 51 3.81 0.29 -5.64
N LYS A 52 3.00 1.33 -5.85
CA LYS A 52 2.32 2.05 -4.76
C LYS A 52 0.81 2.01 -4.96
N PHE A 53 0.11 1.47 -3.98
CA PHE A 53 -1.34 1.49 -3.91
C PHE A 53 -1.80 2.59 -2.98
N THR A 54 -2.80 3.35 -3.39
CA THR A 54 -3.37 4.43 -2.58
C THR A 54 -4.88 4.27 -2.41
N ARG A 55 -5.43 4.75 -1.30
CA ARG A 55 -6.88 4.91 -1.12
C ARG A 55 -7.18 6.16 -0.32
N GLN A 56 -8.36 6.74 -0.53
CA GLN A 56 -8.85 7.83 0.30
C GLN A 56 -9.42 7.29 1.62
N VAL A 57 -9.20 8.03 2.70
CA VAL A 57 -9.74 7.76 4.03
C VAL A 57 -10.46 9.01 4.50
N SER A 58 -11.77 8.90 4.71
CA SER A 58 -12.59 9.97 5.28
C SER A 58 -12.80 9.70 6.77
N THR A 59 -12.58 10.72 7.61
CA THR A 59 -12.78 10.65 9.06
C THR A 59 -13.89 11.60 9.46
N ASP A 60 -14.94 11.07 10.10
CA ASP A 60 -16.03 11.88 10.64
C ASP A 60 -15.51 12.80 11.74
N ALA A 61 -15.77 14.10 11.62
CA ALA A 61 -15.22 15.11 12.53
C ALA A 61 -15.89 15.13 13.93
N VAL A 62 -16.97 14.37 14.13
CA VAL A 62 -17.67 14.27 15.41
C VAL A 62 -17.39 12.92 16.07
N THR A 63 -17.54 11.82 15.34
CA THR A 63 -17.39 10.47 15.90
C THR A 63 -15.97 9.91 15.78
N GLY A 64 -15.15 10.45 14.87
CA GLY A 64 -13.83 9.90 14.54
C GLY A 64 -13.88 8.61 13.73
N GLU A 65 -15.07 8.15 13.32
CA GLU A 65 -15.21 6.95 12.50
C GLU A 65 -14.57 7.15 11.12
N LYS A 66 -13.93 6.08 10.62
CA LYS A 66 -13.23 6.09 9.34
C LYS A 66 -14.00 5.31 8.29
N THR A 67 -14.17 5.92 7.13
CA THR A 67 -14.64 5.25 5.92
C THR A 67 -13.49 5.18 4.92
N TYR A 68 -13.29 4.00 4.34
CA TYR A 68 -12.20 3.72 3.42
C TYR A 68 -12.76 3.62 2.00
N GLY A 69 -12.18 4.40 1.08
CA GLY A 69 -12.44 4.24 -0.34
C GLY A 69 -11.74 3.00 -0.92
N ASP A 70 -11.98 2.79 -2.20
CA ASP A 70 -11.31 1.73 -2.95
C ASP A 70 -9.80 2.00 -3.07
N TRP A 71 -9.04 0.91 -3.13
CA TRP A 71 -7.64 1.00 -3.53
C TRP A 71 -7.54 1.43 -5.00
N SER A 72 -6.46 2.13 -5.33
CA SER A 72 -6.03 2.40 -6.69
C SER A 72 -5.97 1.10 -7.50
N ALA A 73 -6.13 1.20 -8.82
CA ALA A 73 -6.09 0.06 -9.73
C ALA A 73 -4.87 -0.85 -9.54
N ASP A 74 -5.06 -2.12 -9.89
CA ASP A 74 -4.01 -3.14 -9.87
C ASP A 74 -2.77 -2.69 -10.66
N GLN A 75 -1.61 -2.99 -10.11
CA GLN A 75 -0.31 -2.69 -10.71
C GLN A 75 0.51 -3.97 -10.83
N SER A 76 1.42 -3.98 -11.80
CA SER A 76 2.33 -5.09 -12.06
C SER A 76 3.76 -4.56 -12.21
N PHE A 77 4.73 -5.41 -11.89
CA PHE A 77 6.13 -5.15 -12.18
C PHE A 77 6.46 -5.48 -13.63
N ASP A 78 7.40 -4.72 -14.19
CA ASP A 78 7.92 -5.00 -15.52
C ASP A 78 8.74 -6.30 -15.53
N ALA A 79 8.86 -6.92 -16.70
CA ALA A 79 9.69 -8.10 -16.85
C ALA A 79 11.17 -7.76 -16.65
N VAL A 80 11.81 -8.40 -15.67
CA VAL A 80 13.23 -8.19 -15.37
C VAL A 80 14.09 -9.19 -16.16
N LYS A 81 14.97 -8.67 -17.02
CA LYS A 81 15.95 -9.50 -17.74
C LYS A 81 17.14 -9.79 -16.84
N SER A 82 17.40 -11.07 -16.59
CA SER A 82 18.53 -11.50 -15.77
C SER A 82 19.87 -11.30 -16.47
N PRO A 83 20.95 -10.97 -15.73
CA PRO A 83 22.30 -10.87 -16.28
C PRO A 83 22.76 -12.18 -16.92
N ASN A 84 23.51 -12.10 -18.02
CA ASN A 84 24.19 -13.26 -18.57
C ASN A 84 25.57 -13.41 -17.90
N ILE A 85 25.77 -14.50 -17.19
CA ILE A 85 27.03 -14.82 -16.52
C ILE A 85 27.71 -15.97 -17.28
N LYS A 86 28.83 -15.67 -17.93
CA LYS A 86 29.56 -16.62 -18.78
C LYS A 86 29.93 -17.90 -18.00
N GLY A 87 29.57 -19.05 -18.54
CA GLY A 87 29.87 -20.36 -17.93
C GLY A 87 28.79 -20.87 -16.96
N TYR A 88 27.75 -20.07 -16.70
CA TYR A 88 26.67 -20.43 -15.77
C TYR A 88 25.32 -20.51 -16.48
N THR A 89 24.50 -21.47 -16.07
CA THR A 89 23.11 -21.57 -16.52
C THR A 89 22.17 -21.12 -15.40
N LEU A 90 21.19 -20.31 -15.77
CA LEU A 90 20.13 -19.87 -14.88
C LEU A 90 19.24 -21.05 -14.48
N ILE A 91 19.17 -21.39 -13.19
CA ILE A 91 18.23 -22.40 -12.70
C ILE A 91 17.08 -21.71 -11.93
N LYS A 92 15.88 -22.18 -12.28
CA LYS A 92 14.51 -21.72 -11.98
C LYS A 92 14.30 -20.83 -10.74
N LEU A 93 13.48 -19.80 -10.97
CA LEU A 93 12.71 -18.99 -10.02
C LEU A 93 12.03 -19.84 -8.92
N LYS A 94 12.46 -19.69 -7.66
CA LYS A 94 11.63 -20.11 -6.51
C LYS A 94 10.79 -18.92 -6.05
N LEU A 95 9.53 -18.86 -6.48
CA LEU A 95 8.54 -17.89 -6.01
C LEU A 95 8.16 -18.24 -4.57
N ILE A 96 8.59 -17.43 -3.59
CA ILE A 96 8.10 -17.54 -2.21
C ILE A 96 7.25 -16.30 -1.92
N SER A 97 6.00 -16.56 -1.49
CA SER A 97 5.04 -15.66 -0.84
C SER A 97 3.97 -14.95 -1.69
N LYS A 98 2.76 -14.90 -1.12
CA LYS A 98 1.48 -14.48 -1.70
C LYS A 98 1.33 -12.94 -1.80
N TRP A 99 2.29 -12.17 -1.29
CA TRP A 99 2.26 -10.68 -1.33
C TRP A 99 3.63 -10.00 -1.52
N SER A 100 4.74 -10.74 -1.46
CA SER A 100 6.08 -10.28 -1.87
C SER A 100 6.68 -11.39 -2.69
N ARG A 101 6.98 -11.16 -3.98
CA ARG A 101 7.66 -12.17 -4.80
C ARG A 101 9.16 -11.98 -4.59
N ASP A 102 9.69 -12.60 -3.54
CA ASP A 102 11.14 -12.71 -3.42
C ASP A 102 11.60 -13.85 -4.33
N LEU A 103 12.53 -13.52 -5.21
CA LEU A 103 12.95 -14.37 -6.31
C LEU A 103 14.41 -14.75 -6.13
N LEU A 104 14.68 -15.93 -5.56
CA LEU A 104 16.03 -16.45 -5.53
C LEU A 104 16.33 -17.17 -6.86
N MET A 105 17.28 -16.65 -7.63
CA MET A 105 17.78 -17.29 -8.85
C MET A 105 19.15 -17.87 -8.57
N THR A 106 19.28 -19.19 -8.73
CA THR A 106 20.53 -19.90 -8.49
C THR A 106 21.19 -20.26 -9.81
N TYR A 107 22.45 -19.86 -9.95
CA TYR A 107 23.29 -20.26 -11.08
C TYR A 107 24.01 -21.57 -10.78
N HIS A 108 24.00 -22.51 -11.73
CA HIS A 108 24.82 -23.73 -11.65
C HIS A 108 25.86 -23.73 -12.78
N SER A 109 27.09 -24.14 -12.46
CA SER A 109 28.15 -24.39 -13.44
C SER A 109 27.89 -25.69 -14.20
N ARG A 110 28.47 -25.83 -15.41
CA ARG A 110 28.61 -27.13 -16.06
C ARG A 110 29.74 -27.94 -15.42
#